data_AF-A0A820DCQ0-F1
#
_entry.id   AF-A0A820DCQ0-F1
#
_cell.length_a   1.000
_cell.length_b   1.000
_cell.length_c   1.000
_cell.angle_alpha   90.00
_cell.angle_beta   90.00
_cell.angle_gamma   90.00
#
_symmetry.space_group_name_H-M   'P 1'
#
loop_
_entity.id
_entity.type
_entity.pdbx_description
1 polymer ?
#
loop_
_entity_poly.entity_id
_entity_poly.type
_entity_poly.pdbx_seq_one_letter_code
_entity_poly.pdbx_strand_id
1 'polypeptide(L)'
;MSNVNDKSLNTTSTISNEFICSSCHHLVGEPKFSTCGHRYCSHCIKKMIETQSPAICSANNYGQMIKNNEIYPDFAAENDLNILTNIC
;
A
#
# COMPACT_ATOMS: atom_id res chain seq x y z
N MET A 1 -16.50 -25.54 1.46
CA MET A 1 -16.70 -24.82 0.18
C MET A 1 -16.76 -23.36 0.55
N SER A 2 -15.73 -22.53 0.36
CA SER A 2 -15.08 -22.15 -0.91
C SER A 2 -13.59 -21.88 -0.66
N ASN A 3 -12.67 -22.72 -1.16
CA ASN A 3 -11.76 -22.46 -2.28
C ASN A 3 -11.38 -20.98 -2.53
N VAL A 4 -10.21 -20.57 -2.05
CA VAL A 4 -9.48 -19.41 -2.58
C VAL A 4 -8.13 -19.93 -3.06
N ASN A 5 -8.00 -19.96 -4.39
CA ASN A 5 -6.76 -20.18 -5.11
C ASN A 5 -5.85 -18.96 -4.89
N ASP A 6 -5.02 -18.98 -3.86
CA ASP A 6 -3.85 -18.10 -3.80
C ASP A 6 -2.71 -18.74 -4.58
N LYS A 7 -2.62 -18.39 -5.85
CA LYS A 7 -1.47 -18.70 -6.68
C LYS A 7 -0.38 -17.67 -6.39
N SER A 8 0.75 -18.16 -5.91
CA SER A 8 2.10 -17.58 -5.99
C SER A 8 2.51 -16.59 -4.90
N LEU A 9 3.18 -17.09 -3.86
CA LEU A 9 4.60 -16.79 -3.61
C LEU A 9 5.18 -17.84 -2.65
N ASN A 10 6.06 -18.70 -3.16
CA ASN A 10 6.72 -19.76 -2.41
C ASN A 10 8.09 -19.29 -1.90
N THR A 11 8.10 -18.33 -0.98
CA THR A 11 9.25 -18.07 -0.11
C THR A 11 8.72 -17.59 1.24
N THR A 12 8.87 -18.43 2.26
CA THR A 12 8.37 -18.19 3.62
C THR A 12 9.21 -17.13 4.35
N SER A 13 9.02 -15.88 3.96
CA SER A 13 9.20 -14.72 4.83
C SER A 13 7.81 -14.10 4.89
N THR A 14 7.10 -14.22 6.01
CA THR A 14 5.78 -13.60 6.19
C THR A 14 5.92 -12.09 6.05
N ILE A 15 5.74 -11.58 4.83
CA ILE A 15 5.66 -10.15 4.58
C ILE A 15 4.46 -9.67 5.39
N SER A 16 4.72 -8.77 6.33
CA SER A 16 3.68 -8.25 7.21
C SER A 16 2.67 -7.42 6.41
N ASN A 17 1.43 -7.41 6.90
CA ASN A 17 0.34 -6.62 6.33
C ASN A 17 0.66 -5.11 6.27
N GLU A 18 1.66 -4.62 7.02
CA GLU A 18 2.14 -3.24 6.93
C GLU A 18 2.72 -2.87 5.56
N PHE A 19 3.13 -3.85 4.75
CA PHE A 19 3.65 -3.62 3.40
C PHE A 19 2.61 -3.81 2.29
N ILE A 20 1.34 -3.97 2.65
CA ILE A 20 0.27 -4.14 1.68
C ILE A 20 -0.40 -2.79 1.40
N CYS A 21 -0.51 -2.45 0.11
CA CYS A 21 -1.18 -1.24 -0.33
C CYS A 21 -2.69 -1.31 -0.05
N SER A 22 -3.24 -0.31 0.62
CA SER A 22 -4.67 -0.29 0.98
C SER A 22 -5.63 -0.06 -0.20
N SER A 23 -5.13 0.22 -1.40
CA SER A 23 -5.94 0.40 -2.61
C SER A 23 -5.95 -0.86 -3.47
N CYS A 24 -4.78 -1.39 -3.82
CA CYS A 24 -4.67 -2.55 -4.71
C CYS A 24 -4.53 -3.88 -3.97
N HIS A 25 -4.28 -3.88 -2.65
CA HIS A 25 -4.10 -5.09 -1.82
C HIS A 25 -2.92 -5.98 -2.24
N HIS A 26 -1.92 -5.42 -2.93
CA HIS A 26 -0.66 -6.09 -3.26
C HIS A 26 0.49 -5.47 -2.46
N LEU A 27 1.66 -6.10 -2.53
CA LEU A 27 2.91 -5.54 -2.02
C LEU A 27 3.09 -4.11 -2.53
N VAL A 28 3.40 -3.19 -1.63
CA VAL A 28 3.52 -1.78 -1.97
C VAL A 28 4.80 -1.52 -2.78
N GLY A 29 4.65 -0.85 -3.92
CA GLY A 29 5.76 -0.35 -4.73
C GLY A 29 5.91 1.17 -4.58
N GLU A 30 7.13 1.63 -4.30
CA GLU A 30 7.43 3.03 -3.97
C GLU A 30 6.46 3.58 -2.89
N PRO A 31 6.53 3.04 -1.66
CA PRO A 31 5.52 3.30 -0.64
C PRO A 31 5.35 4.79 -0.34
N LYS A 32 4.10 5.21 -0.33
CA LYS A 32 3.67 6.55 0.05
C LYS A 32 2.84 6.49 1.32
N PHE A 33 3.14 7.41 2.24
CA PHE A 33 2.44 7.61 3.49
C PHE A 33 1.47 8.79 3.36
N SER A 34 0.24 8.60 3.85
CA SER A 34 -0.78 9.66 3.92
C SER A 34 -1.09 10.01 5.37
N THR A 35 -1.60 11.21 5.64
CA THR A 35 -1.95 11.68 7.00
C THR A 35 -2.99 10.82 7.72
N CYS A 36 -3.72 9.95 7.00
CA CYS A 36 -4.62 8.97 7.61
C CYS A 36 -3.91 7.73 8.18
N GLY A 37 -2.59 7.59 7.99
CA GLY A 37 -1.77 6.49 8.51
C GLY A 37 -1.67 5.26 7.60
N HIS A 38 -2.38 5.25 6.47
CA HIS A 38 -2.36 4.11 5.53
C HIS A 38 -1.36 4.32 4.39
N ARG A 39 -0.84 3.19 3.91
CA ARG A 39 0.23 3.11 2.92
C ARG A 39 -0.31 2.71 1.55
N TYR A 40 0.23 3.34 0.52
CA TYR A 40 -0.20 3.14 -0.86
C TYR A 40 0.99 3.06 -1.80
N CYS A 41 0.82 2.40 -2.95
CA CYS A 41 1.79 2.52 -4.02
C CYS A 41 1.77 3.94 -4.59
N SER A 42 2.92 4.43 -5.04
CA SER A 42 3.05 5.72 -5.73
C SER A 42 2.02 5.90 -6.85
N HIS A 43 1.86 4.90 -7.72
CA HIS A 43 0.86 4.95 -8.79
C HIS A 43 -0.59 4.88 -8.30
N CYS A 44 -0.88 4.05 -7.27
CA CYS A 44 -2.22 3.89 -6.76
C CYS A 44 -2.76 5.18 -6.15
N ILE A 45 -1.98 5.83 -5.29
CA ILE A 45 -2.43 7.06 -4.62
C ILE A 45 -2.57 8.22 -5.61
N LYS A 46 -1.66 8.31 -6.59
CA LYS A 46 -1.76 9.29 -7.68
C LYS A 46 -3.06 9.11 -8.47
N LYS A 47 -3.38 7.87 -8.86
CA LYS A 47 -4.62 7.55 -9.57
C LYS A 47 -5.86 7.89 -8.72
N MET A 48 -5.84 7.62 -7.42
CA MET A 48 -6.96 7.98 -6.53
C MET A 48 -7.21 9.49 -6.52
N ILE A 49 -6.15 10.30 -6.45
CA ILE A 49 -6.25 11.77 -6.48
C ILE A 49 -6.75 12.29 -7.84
N GLU A 50 -6.30 11.68 -8.93
CA GLU A 50 -6.71 12.09 -10.28
C GLU A 50 -8.15 11.67 -10.62
N THR A 51 -8.63 10.55 -10.06
CA THR A 51 -9.95 9.98 -10.38
C THR A 51 -11.04 10.37 -9.39
N GLN A 52 -10.69 10.74 -8.16
CA GLN A 52 -11.64 11.11 -7.11
C GLN A 52 -11.28 12.47 -6.52
N SER A 53 -12.23 13.40 -6.55
CA SER A 53 -12.12 14.71 -5.91
C SER A 53 -13.35 14.94 -5.00
N PRO A 54 -13.22 14.75 -3.68
CA PRO A 54 -11.98 14.44 -2.95
C PRO A 54 -11.59 12.96 -3.02
N ALA A 55 -10.29 12.66 -3.00
CA ALA A 55 -9.80 11.29 -2.86
C ALA A 55 -10.05 10.79 -1.45
N ILE A 56 -10.54 9.55 -1.33
CA ILE A 56 -10.92 8.95 -0.05
C ILE A 56 -10.06 7.71 0.21
N CYS A 57 -9.59 7.58 1.45
CA CYS A 57 -8.88 6.40 1.95
C CYS A 57 -9.70 5.13 1.72
N SER A 58 -9.11 4.14 1.04
CA SER A 58 -9.77 2.85 0.76
C SER A 58 -9.62 1.83 1.90
N ALA A 59 -8.81 2.13 2.91
CA ALA A 59 -8.48 1.20 3.99
C ALA A 59 -9.58 1.08 5.06
N ASN A 60 -10.43 2.08 5.20
CA ASN A 60 -11.43 2.11 6.27
C ASN A 60 -12.76 2.75 5.82
N ASN A 61 -13.81 2.42 6.56
CA ASN A 61 -15.17 2.92 6.32
C ASN A 61 -15.39 4.34 6.86
N TYR A 62 -14.34 4.99 7.40
CA TYR A 62 -14.43 6.32 8.00
C TYR A 62 -14.29 7.45 6.97
N GLY A 63 -14.01 7.12 5.71
CA GLY A 63 -14.04 8.09 4.61
C GLY A 63 -13.00 9.20 4.75
N GLN A 64 -11.84 8.91 5.35
CA GLN A 64 -10.80 9.91 5.56
C GLN A 64 -10.27 10.44 4.22
N MET A 65 -10.24 11.76 4.07
CA MET A 65 -9.78 12.41 2.84
C MET A 65 -8.27 12.30 2.72
N ILE A 66 -7.79 11.98 1.51
CA ILE A 66 -6.38 12.04 1.15
C ILE A 66 -6.16 13.35 0.40
N LYS A 67 -5.34 14.24 0.96
CA LYS A 67 -4.94 15.47 0.28
C LYS A 67 -3.63 15.25 -0.45
N ASN A 68 -3.52 15.75 -1.67
CA ASN A 68 -2.30 15.62 -2.47
C ASN A 68 -1.05 16.20 -1.78
N ASN A 69 -1.21 17.29 -1.03
CA ASN A 69 -0.11 17.95 -0.33
C ASN A 69 0.26 17.28 1.01
N GLU A 70 -0.46 16.22 1.39
CA GLU A 70 -0.29 15.47 2.64
C GLU A 70 0.15 14.02 2.36
N ILE A 71 0.87 13.82 1.25
CA ILE A 71 1.44 12.53 0.83
C ILE A 71 2.95 12.64 0.83
N TYR A 72 3.60 11.71 1.51
CA TYR A 72 5.05 11.70 1.71
C TYR A 72 5.65 10.36 1.26
N PRO A 73 6.88 10.34 0.71
CA PRO A 73 7.61 9.10 0.50
C PRO A 73 7.89 8.41 1.84
N ASP A 74 7.75 7.10 1.89
CA ASP A 74 8.00 6.28 3.08
C ASP A 74 9.28 5.49 2.93
N PHE A 75 10.41 6.18 3.10
CA PHE A 75 11.74 5.58 2.93
C PHE A 75 12.04 4.47 3.94
N ALA A 76 11.41 4.50 5.12
CA ALA A 76 11.56 3.44 6.12
C ALA A 76 10.95 2.13 5.58
N ALA A 77 9.70 2.18 5.14
CA ALA A 77 9.05 1.01 4.56
C ALA A 77 9.74 0.53 3.27
N GLU A 78 10.25 1.45 2.46
CA GLU A 78 11.01 1.12 1.25
C GLU A 78 12.32 0.38 1.58
N ASN A 79 13.07 0.86 2.57
CA ASN A 79 14.30 0.21 3.02
C ASN A 79 14.02 -1.19 3.61
N ASP A 80 12.99 -1.31 4.44
CA ASP A 80 12.60 -2.59 5.04
C ASP A 80 12.20 -3.62 3.98
N LEU A 81 11.43 -3.19 2.97
CA LEU A 81 11.10 -4.02 1.81
C LEU A 81 12.33 -4.46 1.05
N ASN A 82 13.24 -3.53 0.74
CA ASN A 82 14.46 -3.85 0.01
C ASN A 82 15.32 -4.87 0.76
N ILE A 83 15.39 -4.79 2.09
CA ILE A 83 16.09 -5.79 2.92
C ILE A 83 15.37 -7.15 2.80
N LEU A 84 14.05 -7.17 2.96
CA LEU A 84 13.27 -8.41 2.89
C LEU A 84 13.33 -9.09 1.51
N THR A 85 13.39 -8.31 0.43
CA THR A 85 13.41 -8.82 -0.94
C THR A 85 14.81 -9.10 -1.49
N ASN A 86 15.86 -8.42 -0.99
CA ASN A 86 17.25 -8.63 -1.43
C ASN A 86 18.01 -9.70 -0.63
N ILE A 87 17.38 -10.36 0.35
CA ILE A 87 17.98 -11.49 1.08
C ILE A 87 17.85 -12.84 0.31
N CYS A 88 17.38 -12.83 -0.94
CA CYS A 88 17.32 -14.03 -1.78
C CYS A 88 18.59 -14.25 -2.63
#